data_AF-A0A0B7FTE3-F1
#
_entry.id   AF-A0A0B7FTE3-F1
#
_cell.length_a   1.000
_cell.length_b   1.000
_cell.length_c   1.000
_cell.angle_alpha   90.00
_cell.angle_beta   90.00
_cell.angle_gamma   90.00
#
_symmetry.space_group_name_H-M   'P 1'
#
loop_
_entity.id
_entity.type
_entity.pdbx_description
1 polymer ?
#
loop_
_entity_poly.entity_id
_entity_poly.type
_entity_poly.pdbx_seq_one_letter_code
_entity_poly.pdbx_strand_id
1 'polypeptide(L)'
;MTVQQALPHISKLAQRAEIRDKVKKIQEAQNQLEQSLYASQQGVMKKHEQRVTYAKNKANIVGVSLSDKEIQDLDSQLTEDLKKFHKNQVLVSWDAQRTKQQKQLESLGLPCIFVTSDPAALQRQQKVLRILLESLSESEDME
;
A
#
# COMPACT_ATOMS: atom_id res chain seq x y z
N MET A 1 -15.37 16.78 16.98
CA MET A 1 -14.51 16.14 18.00
C MET A 1 -13.06 16.37 17.62
N THR A 2 -12.24 16.89 18.54
CA THR A 2 -10.81 17.15 18.29
C THR A 2 -9.95 15.94 18.72
N VAL A 3 -8.72 15.84 18.22
CA VAL A 3 -7.80 14.74 18.58
C VAL A 3 -7.52 14.73 20.09
N GLN A 4 -7.41 15.90 20.73
CA GLN A 4 -7.20 16.02 22.18
C GLN A 4 -8.38 15.46 23.00
N GLN A 5 -9.61 15.66 22.53
CA GLN A 5 -10.81 15.09 23.16
C GLN A 5 -10.93 13.57 22.96
N ALA A 6 -10.23 13.01 21.96
CA ALA A 6 -10.24 11.59 21.64
C ALA A 6 -9.25 10.77 22.48
N LEU A 7 -8.18 11.37 23.00
CA LEU A 7 -7.12 10.71 23.78
C LEU A 7 -7.62 9.77 24.90
N PRO A 8 -8.48 10.22 25.83
CA PRO A 8 -8.95 9.35 26.91
C PRO A 8 -9.82 8.19 26.40
N HIS A 9 -10.49 8.36 25.25
CA HIS A 9 -11.24 7.28 24.60
C HIS A 9 -10.30 6.28 23.93
N ILE A 10 -9.25 6.77 23.26
CA ILE A 10 -8.23 5.94 22.60
C ILE A 10 -7.49 5.08 23.64
N SER A 11 -7.09 5.65 24.78
CA SER A 11 -6.42 4.91 25.86
C SER A 11 -7.29 3.77 26.42
N LYS A 12 -8.59 4.02 26.65
CA LYS A 12 -9.55 2.97 27.07
C LYS A 12 -9.77 1.90 26.01
N LEU A 13 -9.72 2.27 24.74
CA LEU A 13 -9.87 1.34 23.61
C LEU A 13 -8.61 0.49 23.42
N ALA A 14 -7.42 1.05 23.61
CA ALA A 14 -6.14 0.34 23.51
C ALA A 14 -5.99 -0.79 24.54
N GLN A 15 -6.63 -0.67 25.71
CA GLN A 15 -6.64 -1.72 26.73
C GLN A 15 -7.50 -2.94 26.36
N ARG A 16 -8.30 -2.88 25.29
CA ARG A 16 -9.16 -4.00 24.87
C ARG A 16 -8.40 -4.93 23.93
N ALA A 17 -8.29 -6.20 24.31
CA ALA A 17 -7.68 -7.25 23.47
C ALA A 17 -8.31 -7.34 22.06
N GLU A 18 -9.63 -7.12 21.94
CA GLU A 18 -10.34 -7.10 20.66
C GLU A 18 -9.78 -6.07 19.68
N ILE A 19 -9.35 -4.90 20.17
CA ILE A 19 -8.78 -3.85 19.32
C ILE A 19 -7.37 -4.21 18.90
N ARG A 20 -6.56 -4.75 19.81
CA ARG A 20 -5.22 -5.27 19.50
C ARG A 20 -5.29 -6.31 18.37
N ASP A 21 -6.16 -7.31 18.49
CA ASP A 21 -6.32 -8.37 17.50
C ASP A 21 -6.80 -7.85 16.14
N LYS A 22 -7.72 -6.89 16.14
CA LYS A 22 -8.25 -6.29 14.91
C LYS A 22 -7.22 -5.41 14.21
N VAL A 23 -6.43 -4.65 14.97
CA VAL A 23 -5.32 -3.85 14.44
C VAL A 23 -4.24 -4.77 13.85
N LYS A 24 -3.88 -5.87 14.53
CA LYS A 24 -2.97 -6.89 13.98
C LYS A 24 -3.48 -7.46 12.65
N LYS A 25 -4.76 -7.85 12.58
CA LYS A 25 -5.38 -8.32 11.33
C LYS A 25 -5.38 -7.28 10.21
N ILE A 26 -5.56 -6.00 10.55
CA ILE A 26 -5.48 -4.89 9.59
C ILE A 26 -4.05 -4.76 9.04
N GLN A 27 -3.03 -4.86 9.90
CA GLN A 27 -1.63 -4.83 9.51
C GLN A 27 -1.24 -6.04 8.65
N GLU A 28 -1.68 -7.24 9.01
CA GLU A 28 -1.47 -8.45 8.22
C GLU A 28 -2.07 -8.31 6.82
N ALA A 29 -3.32 -7.83 6.71
CA ALA A 29 -3.97 -7.59 5.43
C ALA A 29 -3.23 -6.53 4.59
N GLN A 30 -2.66 -5.50 5.24
CA GLN A 30 -1.83 -4.51 4.57
C GLN A 30 -0.53 -5.14 4.05
N ASN A 31 0.18 -5.92 4.87
CA ASN A 31 1.41 -6.61 4.47
C ASN A 31 1.17 -7.58 3.30
N GLN A 32 0.06 -8.33 3.33
CA GLN A 32 -0.32 -9.22 2.23
C GLN A 32 -0.58 -8.44 0.94
N LEU A 33 -1.24 -7.28 1.02
CA LEU A 33 -1.46 -6.42 -0.14
C LEU A 33 -0.12 -5.93 -0.69
N GLU A 34 0.77 -5.42 0.16
CA GLU A 34 2.10 -4.94 -0.24
C GLU A 34 2.92 -6.04 -0.93
N GLN A 35 2.94 -7.25 -0.37
CA GLN A 35 3.59 -8.41 -0.98
C GLN A 35 2.99 -8.76 -2.36
N SER A 36 1.66 -8.72 -2.49
CA SER A 36 0.99 -9.01 -3.76
C SER A 36 1.28 -7.97 -4.84
N LEU A 37 1.33 -6.68 -4.45
CA LEU A 37 1.67 -5.58 -5.35
C LEU A 37 3.14 -5.65 -5.77
N TYR A 38 4.03 -5.97 -4.83
CA TYR A 38 5.45 -6.18 -5.12
C TYR A 38 5.66 -7.35 -6.10
N ALA A 39 5.01 -8.50 -5.86
CA ALA A 39 5.05 -9.63 -6.78
C ALA A 39 4.51 -9.27 -8.18
N SER A 40 3.44 -8.46 -8.23
CA SER A 40 2.87 -7.98 -9.49
C SER A 40 3.84 -7.05 -10.23
N GLN A 41 4.51 -6.14 -9.52
CA GLN A 41 5.53 -5.25 -10.10
C GLN A 41 6.71 -6.06 -10.65
N GLN A 42 7.18 -7.07 -9.91
CA GLN A 42 8.19 -8.01 -10.39
C GLN A 42 7.74 -8.74 -11.65
N GLY A 43 6.46 -9.09 -11.76
CA GLY A 43 5.87 -9.65 -12.97
C GLY A 43 5.94 -8.71 -14.19
N VAL A 44 5.71 -7.41 -14.00
CA VAL A 44 5.87 -6.40 -15.06
C VAL A 44 7.33 -6.31 -15.51
N MET A 45 8.26 -6.28 -14.57
CA MET A 45 9.70 -6.25 -14.87
C MET A 45 10.16 -7.49 -15.63
N LYS A 46 9.76 -8.69 -15.19
CA LYS A 46 10.08 -9.96 -15.88
C LYS A 46 9.52 -10.00 -17.30
N LYS A 47 8.30 -9.49 -17.53
CA LYS A 47 7.73 -9.41 -18.89
C LYS A 47 8.56 -8.51 -19.79
N HIS A 48 9.07 -7.39 -19.27
CA HIS A 48 9.97 -6.54 -20.03
C HIS A 48 11.32 -7.22 -20.30
N GLU A 49 11.92 -7.87 -19.31
CA GLU A 49 13.15 -8.64 -19.48
C GLU A 49 13.01 -9.71 -20.58
N GLN A 50 11.88 -10.42 -20.60
CA GLN A 50 11.55 -11.39 -21.67
C GLN A 50 11.45 -10.73 -23.05
N ARG A 51 10.83 -9.54 -23.15
CA ARG A 51 10.77 -8.76 -24.41
C ARG A 51 12.16 -8.35 -24.88
N VAL A 52 13.01 -7.88 -23.98
CA VAL A 52 14.40 -7.50 -24.29
C VAL A 52 15.21 -8.71 -24.76
N THR A 53 15.12 -9.83 -24.05
CA THR A 53 15.81 -11.08 -24.42
C THR A 53 15.33 -11.60 -25.78
N TYR A 54 14.02 -11.56 -26.04
CA TYR A 54 13.47 -11.94 -27.34
C TYR A 54 13.98 -11.04 -28.47
N ALA A 55 14.01 -9.72 -28.27
CA ALA A 55 14.53 -8.78 -29.24
C ALA A 55 16.03 -9.01 -29.52
N LYS A 56 16.83 -9.25 -28.47
CA LYS A 56 18.26 -9.59 -28.59
C LYS A 56 18.47 -10.89 -29.38
N ASN A 57 17.71 -11.93 -29.06
CA ASN A 57 17.80 -13.22 -29.75
C ASN A 57 17.40 -13.10 -31.23
N LYS A 58 16.32 -12.37 -31.52
CA LYS A 58 15.88 -12.11 -32.90
C LYS A 58 16.96 -11.37 -33.70
N ALA A 59 17.54 -10.32 -33.13
CA ALA A 59 18.60 -9.55 -33.76
C ALA A 59 19.83 -10.44 -34.07
N ASN A 60 20.24 -11.26 -33.09
CA ASN A 60 21.35 -12.21 -33.25
C ASN A 60 21.09 -13.24 -34.36
N ILE A 61 19.88 -13.79 -34.48
CA ILE A 61 19.51 -14.74 -35.54
C ILE A 61 19.58 -14.10 -36.93
N VAL A 62 19.16 -12.83 -37.04
CA VAL A 62 19.18 -12.07 -38.30
C VAL A 62 20.59 -11.56 -38.62
N GLY A 63 21.55 -11.68 -37.69
CA GLY A 63 22.92 -11.20 -37.84
C GLY A 63 23.06 -9.68 -37.73
N VAL A 64 22.09 -9.01 -37.08
CA VAL A 64 22.04 -7.56 -36.92
C VAL A 64 22.06 -7.22 -35.43
N SER A 65 22.72 -6.14 -35.03
CA SER A 65 22.65 -5.64 -33.65
C SER A 65 21.36 -4.87 -33.42
N LEU A 66 20.81 -4.94 -32.21
CA LEU A 66 19.73 -4.05 -31.78
C LEU A 66 20.15 -2.59 -31.96
N SER A 67 19.30 -1.79 -32.60
CA SER A 67 19.56 -0.36 -32.72
C SER A 67 19.32 0.36 -31.39
N ASP A 68 20.05 1.47 -31.17
CA ASP A 68 19.85 2.31 -29.99
C ASP A 68 18.40 2.80 -29.86
N LYS A 69 17.73 3.02 -31.00
CA LYS A 69 16.33 3.41 -31.07
C LYS A 69 15.41 2.30 -30.54
N GLU A 70 15.64 1.05 -30.92
CA GLU A 70 14.83 -0.08 -30.41
C GLU A 70 15.04 -0.31 -28.92
N ILE A 71 16.26 -0.09 -28.41
CA ILE A 71 16.55 -0.14 -26.97
C ILE A 71 15.78 0.97 -26.24
N GLN A 72 15.84 2.20 -26.76
CA GLN A 72 15.13 3.34 -26.19
C GLN A 72 13.60 3.16 -26.23
N ASP A 73 13.06 2.56 -27.29
CA ASP A 73 11.64 2.25 -27.42
C ASP A 73 11.20 1.20 -26.38
N LEU A 74 12.02 0.15 -26.16
CA LEU A 74 11.77 -0.86 -25.12
C LEU A 74 11.77 -0.25 -23.71
N ASP A 75 12.72 0.62 -23.40
CA ASP A 75 12.81 1.32 -22.10
C ASP A 75 11.64 2.29 -21.89
N SER A 76 11.25 3.01 -22.94
CA SER A 76 10.08 3.89 -22.92
C SER A 76 8.80 3.09 -22.65
N GLN A 77 8.68 1.91 -23.27
CA GLN A 77 7.54 1.02 -23.05
C GLN A 77 7.49 0.45 -21.63
N LEU A 78 8.63 0.08 -21.03
CA LEU A 78 8.68 -0.29 -19.62
C LEU A 78 8.19 0.84 -18.72
N THR A 79 8.67 2.06 -18.98
CA THR A 79 8.31 3.23 -18.20
C THR A 79 6.81 3.50 -18.26
N GLU A 80 6.20 3.38 -19.44
CA GLU A 80 4.75 3.49 -19.60
C GLU A 80 3.99 2.37 -18.91
N ASP A 81 4.43 1.12 -19.06
CA ASP A 81 3.79 -0.05 -18.47
C ASP A 81 3.81 0.06 -16.92
N LEU A 82 4.92 0.52 -16.34
CA LEU A 82 5.03 0.80 -14.91
C LEU A 82 4.13 1.95 -14.46
N LYS A 83 4.05 3.05 -15.23
CA LYS A 83 3.13 4.16 -14.93
C LYS A 83 1.67 3.70 -14.94
N LYS A 84 1.28 2.91 -15.94
CA LYS A 84 -0.08 2.34 -16.04
C LYS A 84 -0.35 1.38 -14.88
N PHE A 85 0.61 0.53 -14.52
CA PHE A 85 0.50 -0.36 -13.36
C PHE A 85 0.31 0.42 -12.06
N HIS A 86 1.14 1.43 -11.79
CA HIS A 86 1.01 2.24 -10.59
C HIS A 86 -0.33 2.98 -10.52
N LYS A 87 -0.74 3.61 -11.62
CA LYS A 87 -1.98 4.40 -11.66
C LYS A 87 -3.23 3.52 -11.53
N ASN A 88 -3.28 2.41 -12.26
CA ASN A 88 -4.51 1.63 -12.41
C ASN A 88 -4.63 0.51 -11.38
N GLN A 89 -3.52 0.00 -10.87
CA GLN A 89 -3.53 -1.16 -9.97
C GLN A 89 -3.08 -0.77 -8.56
N VAL A 90 -1.94 -0.10 -8.41
CA VAL A 90 -1.40 0.25 -7.08
C VAL A 90 -2.29 1.27 -6.38
N LEU A 91 -2.52 2.44 -6.99
CA LEU A 91 -3.33 3.49 -6.35
C LEU A 91 -4.75 3.02 -6.02
N VAL A 92 -5.40 2.33 -6.97
CA VAL A 92 -6.75 1.79 -6.78
C VAL A 92 -6.81 0.79 -5.63
N SER A 93 -5.84 -0.12 -5.56
CA SER A 93 -5.80 -1.13 -4.49
C SER A 93 -5.52 -0.50 -3.13
N TRP A 94 -4.67 0.51 -3.07
CA TRP A 94 -4.39 1.27 -1.85
C TRP A 94 -5.61 2.07 -1.37
N ASP A 95 -6.34 2.71 -2.28
CA ASP A 95 -7.56 3.43 -1.94
C ASP A 95 -8.67 2.50 -1.44
N ALA A 96 -8.81 1.33 -2.08
CA ALA A 96 -9.73 0.29 -1.62
C ALA A 96 -9.34 -0.24 -0.23
N GLN A 97 -8.06 -0.49 0.01
CA GLN A 97 -7.56 -0.96 1.31
C GLN A 97 -7.77 0.10 2.39
N ARG A 98 -7.45 1.36 2.11
CA ARG A 98 -7.70 2.49 3.02
C ARG A 98 -9.17 2.58 3.42
N THR A 99 -10.06 2.48 2.44
CA THR A 99 -11.51 2.50 2.68
C THR A 99 -11.94 1.34 3.58
N LYS A 100 -11.40 0.14 3.34
CA LYS A 100 -11.67 -1.05 4.17
C LYS A 100 -11.17 -0.86 5.61
N GLN A 101 -9.96 -0.33 5.78
CA GLN A 101 -9.38 -0.02 7.07
C GLN A 101 -10.23 1.03 7.82
N GLN A 102 -10.60 2.13 7.17
CA GLN A 102 -11.48 3.15 7.76
C GLN A 102 -12.80 2.56 8.25
N LYS A 103 -13.47 1.72 7.45
CA LYS A 103 -14.72 1.05 7.86
C LYS A 103 -14.53 0.13 9.05
N GLN A 104 -13.46 -0.67 9.05
CA GLN A 104 -13.15 -1.58 10.15
C GLN A 104 -12.88 -0.81 11.44
N LEU A 105 -12.09 0.26 11.38
CA LEU A 105 -11.76 1.10 12.53
C LEU A 105 -12.99 1.89 13.01
N GLU A 106 -13.83 2.39 12.11
CA GLU A 106 -15.11 3.02 12.43
C GLU A 106 -16.04 2.04 13.17
N SER A 107 -16.15 0.79 12.70
CA SER A 107 -16.93 -0.25 13.38
C SER A 107 -16.42 -0.62 14.77
N LEU A 108 -15.14 -0.37 15.07
CA LEU A 108 -14.55 -0.56 16.39
C LEU A 108 -14.83 0.64 17.32
N GLY A 109 -15.56 1.64 16.84
CA GLY A 109 -15.91 2.84 17.61
C GLY A 109 -14.73 3.79 17.80
N LEU A 110 -13.72 3.71 16.92
CA LEU A 110 -12.58 4.62 17.00
C LEU A 110 -13.02 6.05 16.71
N PRO A 111 -12.76 6.99 17.64
CA PRO A 111 -13.17 8.37 17.47
C PRO A 111 -12.46 9.01 16.28
N CYS A 112 -13.16 9.91 15.60
CA CYS A 112 -12.65 10.68 14.46
C CYS A 112 -12.28 9.85 13.22
N ILE A 113 -12.61 8.55 13.18
CA ILE A 113 -12.43 7.70 12.00
C ILE A 113 -13.78 7.48 11.31
N PHE A 114 -13.79 7.75 10.01
CA PHE A 114 -14.91 7.58 9.10
C PHE A 114 -14.36 7.44 7.68
N VAL A 115 -15.14 6.88 6.77
CA VAL A 115 -14.70 6.76 5.36
C VAL A 115 -14.54 8.15 4.75
N THR A 116 -13.33 8.48 4.32
CA THR A 116 -13.04 9.80 3.73
C THR A 116 -11.80 9.77 2.84
N SER A 117 -11.84 10.61 1.80
CA SER A 117 -10.71 10.90 0.92
C SER A 117 -10.20 12.35 1.08
N ASP A 118 -10.76 13.12 2.00
CA ASP A 118 -10.33 14.50 2.28
C ASP A 118 -8.95 14.51 2.97
N PRO A 119 -7.93 15.19 2.40
CA PRO A 119 -6.58 15.25 2.98
C PRO A 119 -6.56 15.74 4.43
N ALA A 120 -7.39 16.73 4.79
CA ALA A 120 -7.41 17.28 6.14
C ALA A 120 -8.02 16.29 7.15
N ALA A 121 -9.08 15.57 6.76
CA ALA A 121 -9.63 14.47 7.54
C ALA A 121 -8.65 13.29 7.67
N LEU A 122 -7.95 12.93 6.59
CA LEU A 122 -6.94 11.86 6.59
C LEU A 122 -5.79 12.17 7.55
N GLN A 123 -5.27 13.40 7.56
CA GLN A 123 -4.23 13.81 8.51
C GLN A 123 -4.69 13.69 9.96
N ARG A 124 -5.96 13.99 10.25
CA ARG A 124 -6.52 13.82 11.60
C ARG A 124 -6.63 12.34 11.98
N GLN A 125 -7.13 11.50 11.08
CA GLN A 125 -7.21 10.06 11.28
C GLN A 125 -5.85 9.43 11.50
N GLN A 126 -4.83 9.84 10.73
CA GLN A 126 -3.46 9.38 10.88
C GLN A 126 -2.88 9.72 12.25
N LYS A 127 -3.15 10.93 12.77
CA LYS A 127 -2.72 11.31 14.14
C LYS A 127 -3.37 10.42 15.20
N VAL A 128 -4.67 10.15 15.09
CA VAL A 128 -5.39 9.25 16.00
C VAL A 128 -4.84 7.83 15.95
N LEU A 129 -4.60 7.31 14.74
CA LEU A 129 -4.03 5.97 14.56
C LEU A 129 -2.62 5.85 15.12
N ARG A 130 -1.77 6.86 14.93
CA ARG A 130 -0.41 6.86 15.48
C ARG A 130 -0.42 6.72 17.00
N ILE A 131 -1.28 7.50 17.67
CA ILE A 131 -1.41 7.47 19.13
C ILE A 131 -1.95 6.10 19.60
N LEU A 132 -2.91 5.52 18.88
CA LEU A 132 -3.40 4.18 19.17
C LEU A 132 -2.29 3.13 19.06
N LEU A 133 -1.49 3.17 17.99
CA LEU A 133 -0.41 2.23 17.77
C LEU A 133 0.68 2.36 18.85
N GLU A 134 1.04 3.58 19.23
CA GLU A 134 1.99 3.86 20.31
C GLU A 134 1.48 3.35 21.66
N SER A 135 0.19 3.55 21.96
CA SER A 135 -0.44 3.02 23.17
C SER A 135 -0.50 1.48 23.19
N LEU A 136 -0.63 0.86 22.01
CA LEU A 136 -0.63 -0.60 21.88
C LEU A 136 0.78 -1.17 22.05
N SER A 137 1.83 -0.51 21.53
CA SER A 137 3.23 -0.93 21.76
C SER A 137 3.67 -0.76 23.20
N GLU A 138 3.32 0.36 23.85
CA GLU A 138 3.62 0.57 25.28
C GLU A 138 2.95 -0.49 26.18
N SER A 139 1.80 -1.03 25.75
CA SER A 139 1.12 -2.11 26.47
C SER A 139 1.71 -3.50 26.22
N GLU A 140 2.46 -3.70 25.13
CA GLU A 140 3.18 -4.96 24.86
C GLU A 140 4.54 -5.00 25.57
N ASP A 141 5.17 -3.84 25.81
CA ASP A 141 6.45 -3.75 26.55
C ASP A 141 6.30 -3.88 28.09
N MET A 142 5.06 -3.87 28.61
CA MET A 142 4.75 -4.03 30.04
C MET A 142 4.16 -5.41 30.42
N GLU A 143 4.00 -6.32 29.46
CA GLU A 143 3.67 -7.75 29.68
C GLU A 143 4.93 -8.63 29.61
#